data_AF-A0A1V5XNC5-F1
#
_entry.id   AF-A0A1V5XNC5-F1
#
_cell.length_a   1.000
_cell.length_b   1.000
_cell.length_c   1.000
_cell.angle_alpha   90.00
_cell.angle_beta   90.00
_cell.angle_gamma   90.00
#
_symmetry.space_group_name_H-M   'P 1'
#
loop_
_entity.id
_entity.type
_entity.pdbx_description
1 polymer ?
#
loop_
_entity_poly.entity_id
_entity_poly.type
_entity_poly.pdbx_seq_one_letter_code
_entity_poly.pdbx_strand_id
1 'polypeptide(L)'
;MRLRWVLAVVSVSIALTSFAWADDSLQEGSAAQGREHAAHEEHGHHAPGSINWFYGFLGTDAEAEPSLLWRKPDMPPPFMANLINFAVFAYIVVHFGRKPLQEALHSRKQALMKEIDAATKMREEASSRLEKYEDKLKRVDEDIERIRDDFRAQGQREKERILAEAKEARDRMLKDAQFMIEQESKQMRNVLMRDTVEAAMKAAEALLQSKMTAADHERLAEEYIRQLSSSGLTITKGGSA
;
A
#
# COMPACT_ATOMS: atom_id res chain seq x y z
N MET A 1 30.35 24.69 24.52
CA MET A 1 31.73 24.23 24.22
C MET A 1 32.58 24.02 25.48
N ARG A 2 32.01 23.43 26.56
CA ARG A 2 32.70 23.19 27.86
C ARG A 2 32.41 21.81 28.47
N LEU A 3 31.99 20.83 27.65
CA LEU A 3 31.63 19.48 28.12
C LEU A 3 32.41 18.35 27.43
N ARG A 4 33.31 18.67 26.48
CA ARG A 4 34.11 17.68 25.74
C ARG A 4 35.41 17.27 26.44
N TRP A 5 35.85 18.01 27.46
CA TRP A 5 37.11 17.76 28.16
C TRP A 5 36.97 16.83 29.39
N VAL A 6 35.78 16.70 29.96
CA VAL A 6 35.57 15.88 31.18
C VAL A 6 35.37 14.39 30.85
N LEU A 7 34.86 14.07 29.65
CA LEU A 7 34.66 12.69 29.21
C LEU A 7 35.94 12.01 28.68
N ALA A 8 36.99 12.76 28.32
CA ALA A 8 38.23 12.20 27.77
C ALA A 8 39.18 11.63 28.83
N VAL A 9 39.04 12.01 30.11
CA VAL A 9 39.94 11.57 31.19
C VAL A 9 39.46 10.27 31.84
N VAL A 10 38.18 9.89 31.68
CA VAL A 10 37.61 8.69 32.33
C VAL A 10 37.66 7.45 31.41
N SER A 11 37.85 7.60 30.09
CA SER A 11 37.81 6.46 29.15
C SER A 11 39.14 5.75 28.89
N VAL A 12 40.27 6.19 29.48
CA VAL A 12 41.61 5.63 29.18
C VAL A 12 42.08 4.56 30.19
N SER A 13 41.35 4.30 31.27
CA SER A 13 41.77 3.32 32.29
C SER A 13 41.12 1.92 32.22
N ILE A 14 40.30 1.61 31.20
CA ILE A 14 39.63 0.29 31.08
C ILE A 14 40.16 -0.57 29.91
N ALA A 15 41.14 -0.09 29.13
CA ALA A 15 41.62 -0.79 27.93
C ALA A 15 42.99 -1.50 28.06
N LEU A 16 43.57 -1.64 29.27
CA LEU A 16 44.94 -2.19 29.43
C LEU A 16 45.07 -3.42 30.33
N THR A 17 44.00 -4.20 30.55
CA THR A 17 44.07 -5.45 31.33
C THR A 17 43.63 -6.69 30.54
N SER A 18 43.73 -6.67 29.21
CA SER A 18 43.40 -7.83 28.37
C SER A 18 44.32 -7.97 27.17
N PHE A 19 45.63 -7.97 27.38
CA PHE A 19 46.59 -8.50 26.40
C PHE A 19 47.96 -8.75 27.03
N ALA A 20 48.17 -9.95 27.60
CA ALA A 20 49.50 -10.56 27.77
C ALA A 20 49.36 -11.96 28.39
N TRP A 21 49.31 -12.99 27.55
CA TRP A 21 49.70 -14.35 27.90
C TRP A 21 50.70 -14.78 26.83
N ALA A 22 51.93 -15.09 27.24
CA ALA A 22 52.98 -15.86 26.55
C ALA A 22 54.37 -15.25 26.88
N ASP A 23 55.12 -15.88 27.76
CA ASP A 23 56.25 -16.74 27.38
C ASP A 23 57.20 -16.91 28.58
N ASP A 24 57.55 -18.16 28.84
CA ASP A 24 58.43 -18.63 29.90
C ASP A 24 59.70 -19.12 29.23
N SER A 25 60.82 -18.41 29.39
CA SER A 25 62.16 -19.02 29.24
C SER A 25 63.30 -18.11 29.73
N LEU A 26 63.92 -18.56 30.84
CA LEU A 26 65.36 -18.71 31.08
C LEU A 26 66.36 -17.55 30.76
N GLN A 27 66.95 -17.08 31.87
CA GLN A 27 68.39 -17.17 32.21
C GLN A 27 69.31 -15.92 32.05
N GLU A 28 69.80 -15.49 33.23
CA GLU A 28 71.10 -14.92 33.66
C GLU A 28 71.99 -14.05 32.75
N GLY A 29 72.56 -12.97 33.32
CA GLY A 29 73.92 -12.53 32.99
C GLY A 29 74.30 -11.04 33.16
N SER A 30 75.01 -10.75 34.26
CA SER A 30 76.14 -9.80 34.40
C SER A 30 75.98 -8.26 34.32
N ALA A 31 76.11 -7.66 35.52
CA ALA A 31 77.12 -6.67 35.96
C ALA A 31 77.29 -5.25 35.36
N ALA A 32 77.40 -4.32 36.32
CA ALA A 32 78.12 -3.03 36.39
C ALA A 32 77.36 -1.74 36.04
N GLN A 33 77.47 -0.59 36.74
CA GLN A 33 77.98 -0.17 38.06
C GLN A 33 77.75 1.37 38.19
N GLY A 34 77.53 1.90 39.41
CA GLY A 34 77.76 3.31 39.79
C GLY A 34 76.58 3.99 40.51
N ARG A 35 76.40 3.83 41.84
CA ARG A 35 76.94 4.60 43.00
C ARG A 35 76.42 6.07 43.07
N GLU A 36 75.96 6.65 44.18
CA GLU A 36 75.97 6.27 45.62
C GLU A 36 75.09 7.22 46.46
N HIS A 37 74.66 6.74 47.65
CA HIS A 37 74.32 7.38 48.95
C HIS A 37 73.33 6.40 49.65
N ALA A 38 73.74 5.32 50.34
CA ALA A 38 74.39 5.22 51.67
C ALA A 38 73.74 6.14 52.72
N ALA A 39 73.32 5.75 53.92
CA ALA A 39 73.16 4.50 54.67
C ALA A 39 72.27 4.85 55.89
N HIS A 40 71.63 3.88 56.54
CA HIS A 40 71.20 3.78 57.96
C HIS A 40 70.19 2.63 58.01
N GLU A 41 70.61 1.39 58.23
CA GLU A 41 70.79 0.72 59.54
C GLU A 41 69.58 0.74 60.48
N GLU A 42 69.29 -0.45 60.99
CA GLU A 42 68.12 -0.86 61.78
C GLU A 42 67.81 0.06 62.97
N HIS A 43 66.52 0.25 63.26
CA HIS A 43 66.02 0.23 64.64
C HIS A 43 64.51 -0.03 64.69
N GLY A 44 64.14 -1.01 65.52
CA GLY A 44 63.00 -0.86 66.42
C GLY A 44 61.72 -1.56 66.01
N HIS A 45 61.44 -2.66 66.69
CA HIS A 45 60.10 -3.20 66.95
C HIS A 45 59.02 -2.12 66.85
N HIS A 46 58.21 -2.17 65.80
CA HIS A 46 57.02 -1.33 65.68
C HIS A 46 56.02 -1.77 66.77
N ALA A 47 56.15 -1.23 67.99
CA ALA A 47 55.04 -1.18 68.93
C ALA A 47 53.85 -0.54 68.19
N PRO A 48 52.60 -0.99 68.38
CA PRO A 48 51.46 -0.48 67.61
C PRO A 48 51.38 1.04 67.81
N GLY A 49 51.84 1.79 66.81
CA GLY A 49 51.94 3.24 66.88
C GLY A 49 50.55 3.83 67.05
N SER A 50 50.39 4.72 68.04
CA SER A 50 49.15 5.45 68.26
C SER A 50 48.74 6.15 66.96
N ILE A 51 47.50 5.94 66.53
CA ILE A 51 46.92 6.54 65.32
C ILE A 51 47.17 8.06 65.34
N ASN A 52 47.79 8.60 64.28
CA ASN A 52 47.95 10.04 64.13
C ASN A 52 46.61 10.66 63.70
N TRP A 53 45.90 11.26 64.64
CA TRP A 53 44.60 11.88 64.38
C TRP A 53 44.70 13.30 63.83
N PHE A 54 45.68 14.12 64.26
CA PHE A 54 45.66 15.57 64.03
C PHE A 54 47.00 16.22 63.63
N TYR A 55 48.16 15.56 63.77
CA TYR A 55 49.46 16.21 63.57
C TYR A 55 49.94 16.12 62.11
N GLY A 56 50.41 17.22 61.53
CA GLY A 56 50.92 17.26 60.15
C GLY A 56 49.92 17.57 59.06
N PHE A 57 48.95 18.44 59.32
CA PHE A 57 47.88 18.74 58.36
C PHE A 57 48.37 19.41 57.06
N LEU A 58 49.46 20.21 57.10
CA LEU A 58 49.93 20.98 55.94
C LEU A 58 51.16 20.42 55.23
N GLY A 59 52.07 19.72 55.91
CA GLY A 59 53.29 19.25 55.25
C GLY A 59 54.27 18.53 56.15
N THR A 60 55.35 18.02 55.54
CA THR A 60 56.47 17.39 56.24
C THR A 60 57.62 18.37 56.39
N ASP A 61 58.12 18.52 57.61
CA ASP A 61 59.32 19.33 57.92
C ASP A 61 60.25 18.50 58.81
N ALA A 62 61.54 18.45 58.45
CA ALA A 62 62.53 17.62 59.11
C ALA A 62 63.07 18.25 60.41
N GLU A 63 62.97 19.58 60.55
CA GLU A 63 63.58 20.34 61.65
C GLU A 63 62.55 20.92 62.63
N ALA A 64 61.26 20.95 62.29
CA ALA A 64 60.21 21.49 63.14
C ALA A 64 59.74 20.51 64.23
N GLU A 65 59.42 21.04 65.42
CA GLU A 65 58.73 20.27 66.47
C GLU A 65 57.33 19.82 66.01
N PRO A 66 56.86 18.62 66.41
CA PRO A 66 55.59 18.07 65.94
C PRO A 66 54.44 18.99 66.34
N SER A 67 53.88 19.68 65.35
CA SER A 67 52.79 20.64 65.52
C SER A 67 51.59 20.24 64.67
N LEU A 68 50.44 20.87 64.90
CA LEU A 68 49.23 20.60 64.13
C LEU A 68 49.45 20.78 62.61
N LEU A 69 50.38 21.65 62.24
CA LEU A 69 50.64 22.02 60.85
C LEU A 69 51.77 21.17 60.22
N TRP A 70 52.85 20.92 60.96
CA TRP A 70 54.08 20.29 60.44
C TRP A 70 54.35 18.93 61.05
N ARG A 71 54.71 17.98 60.19
CA ARG A 71 54.96 16.58 60.55
C ARG A 71 56.38 16.13 60.27
N LYS A 72 56.98 15.39 61.20
CA LYS A 72 58.25 14.70 60.92
C LYS A 72 58.05 13.55 59.89
N PRO A 73 59.03 13.29 59.01
CA PRO A 73 58.88 12.31 57.92
C PRO A 73 58.63 10.85 58.36
N ASP A 74 58.91 10.51 59.62
CA ASP A 74 58.84 9.18 60.21
C ASP A 74 57.45 8.79 60.76
N MET A 75 56.51 9.74 60.92
CA MET A 75 55.16 9.44 61.43
C MET A 75 54.09 9.32 60.33
N PRO A 76 53.04 8.49 60.48
CA PRO A 76 52.02 8.29 59.44
C PRO A 76 51.17 9.55 59.19
N PRO A 77 50.56 9.72 58.00
CA PRO A 77 49.71 10.88 57.68
C PRO A 77 48.49 11.01 58.62
N PRO A 78 48.02 12.23 58.91
CA PRO A 78 46.89 12.43 59.83
C PRO A 78 45.57 11.93 59.23
N PHE A 79 44.83 11.13 60.01
CA PHE A 79 43.54 10.58 59.61
C PHE A 79 42.51 11.68 59.30
N MET A 80 42.51 12.79 60.06
CA MET A 80 41.61 13.92 59.83
C MET A 80 41.81 14.60 58.47
N ALA A 81 43.05 14.68 57.97
CA ALA A 81 43.31 15.24 56.64
C ALA A 81 42.73 14.37 55.52
N ASN A 82 42.87 13.05 55.65
CA ASN A 82 42.24 12.10 54.73
C ASN A 82 40.72 12.16 54.79
N LEU A 83 40.15 12.32 55.99
CA LEU A 83 38.70 12.47 56.18
C LEU A 83 38.18 13.77 55.56
N ILE A 84 38.89 14.89 55.71
CA ILE A 84 38.56 16.17 55.07
C ILE A 84 38.67 16.05 53.56
N ASN A 85 39.74 15.43 53.04
CA ASN A 85 39.91 15.20 51.61
C ASN A 85 38.76 14.35 51.04
N PHE A 86 38.41 13.25 51.71
CA PHE A 86 37.27 12.42 51.35
C PHE A 86 35.94 13.19 51.44
N ALA A 87 35.75 14.03 52.46
CA ALA A 87 34.54 14.84 52.60
C ALA A 87 34.40 15.87 51.48
N VAL A 88 35.50 16.53 51.08
CA VAL A 88 35.52 17.46 49.94
C VAL A 88 35.22 16.72 48.64
N PHE A 89 35.83 15.56 48.42
CA PHE A 89 35.56 14.72 47.26
C PHE A 89 34.10 14.25 47.21
N ALA A 90 33.57 13.72 48.33
CA ALA A 90 32.18 13.30 48.44
C ALA A 90 31.21 14.47 48.22
N TYR A 91 31.52 15.66 48.74
CA TYR A 91 30.74 16.87 48.49
C TYR A 91 30.69 17.20 47.00
N ILE A 92 31.82 17.16 46.29
CA ILE A 92 31.88 17.39 44.84
C ILE A 92 31.05 16.33 44.10
N VAL A 93 31.20 15.05 44.42
CA VAL A 93 30.45 13.95 43.77
C VAL A 93 28.95 14.09 44.02
N VAL A 94 28.53 14.39 45.25
CA VAL A 94 27.11 14.56 45.57
C VAL A 94 26.56 15.83 44.92
N HIS A 95 27.30 16.93 44.92
CA HIS A 95 26.84 18.18 44.32
C HIS A 95 26.70 18.07 42.79
N PHE A 96 27.69 17.48 42.11
CA PHE A 96 27.68 17.35 40.65
C PHE A 96 26.92 16.12 40.14
N GLY A 97 26.91 15.01 40.88
CA GLY A 97 26.35 13.72 40.46
C GLY A 97 24.83 13.59 40.66
N ARG A 98 24.23 14.37 41.56
CA ARG A 98 22.77 14.31 41.82
C ARG A 98 21.94 14.63 40.58
N LYS A 99 22.31 15.67 39.83
CA LYS A 99 21.59 16.10 38.63
C LYS A 99 21.60 15.04 37.51
N PRO A 100 22.76 14.57 37.01
CA PRO A 100 22.80 13.59 35.93
C PRO A 100 22.17 12.24 36.32
N LEU A 101 22.30 11.83 37.60
CA LEU A 101 21.69 10.58 38.07
C LEU A 101 20.15 10.66 38.10
N GLN A 102 19.59 11.77 38.58
CA GLN A 102 18.14 11.99 38.56
C GLN A 102 17.60 12.10 37.14
N GLU A 103 18.30 12.83 36.27
CA GLU A 103 17.94 12.96 34.85
C GLU A 103 17.91 11.60 34.15
N ALA A 104 18.93 10.76 34.36
CA ALA A 104 19.02 9.43 33.77
C ALA A 104 17.89 8.50 34.24
N LEU A 105 17.59 8.50 35.55
CA LEU A 105 16.49 7.71 36.10
C LEU A 105 15.13 8.22 35.61
N HIS A 106 14.95 9.54 35.52
CA HIS A 106 13.71 10.12 35.02
C HIS A 106 13.51 9.82 33.53
N SER A 107 14.55 9.98 32.71
CA SER A 107 14.56 9.62 31.29
C SER A 107 14.24 8.13 31.10
N ARG A 108 14.86 7.24 31.88
CA ARG A 108 14.57 5.80 31.81
C ARG A 108 13.13 5.48 32.20
N LYS A 109 12.60 6.12 33.25
CA LYS A 109 11.20 5.99 33.64
C LYS A 109 10.27 6.48 32.53
N GLN A 110 10.55 7.64 31.94
CA GLN A 110 9.75 8.19 30.84
C GLN A 110 9.78 7.28 29.60
N ALA A 111 10.94 6.73 29.24
CA ALA A 111 11.07 5.78 28.14
C ALA A 111 10.21 4.53 28.38
N LEU A 112 10.29 3.93 29.56
CA LEU A 112 9.47 2.77 29.92
C LEU A 112 7.98 3.08 29.92
N MET A 113 7.57 4.24 30.46
CA MET A 113 6.17 4.66 30.42
C MET A 113 5.68 4.85 28.98
N LYS A 114 6.52 5.41 28.11
CA LYS A 114 6.20 5.60 26.69
C LYS A 114 6.10 4.27 25.95
N GLU A 115 6.98 3.32 26.24
CA GLU A 115 6.94 1.98 25.66
C GLU A 115 5.70 1.21 26.10
N ILE A 116 5.33 1.31 27.38
CA ILE A 116 4.10 0.70 27.91
C ILE A 116 2.87 1.34 27.25
N ASP A 117 2.80 2.67 27.17
CA ASP A 117 1.68 3.39 26.52
C ASP A 117 1.57 3.03 25.03
N ALA A 118 2.70 2.93 24.33
CA ALA A 118 2.73 2.50 22.94
C ALA A 118 2.26 1.05 22.78
N ALA A 119 2.69 0.14 23.66
CA ALA A 119 2.26 -1.25 23.64
C ALA A 119 0.77 -1.40 23.95
N THR A 120 0.24 -0.64 24.92
CA THR A 120 -1.19 -0.65 25.24
C THR A 120 -2.02 -0.10 24.09
N LYS A 121 -1.60 1.00 23.47
CA LYS A 121 -2.25 1.56 22.28
C LYS A 121 -2.24 0.59 21.11
N MET A 122 -1.10 -0.04 20.83
CA MET A 122 -1.00 -1.05 19.77
C MET A 122 -1.92 -2.23 20.03
N ARG A 123 -2.04 -2.68 21.28
CA ARG A 123 -2.96 -3.76 21.68
C ARG A 123 -4.42 -3.34 21.49
N GLU A 124 -4.79 -2.15 21.92
CA GLU A 124 -6.15 -1.61 21.79
C GLU A 124 -6.55 -1.39 20.32
N GLU A 125 -5.63 -0.88 19.51
CA GLU A 125 -5.82 -0.77 18.07
C GLU A 125 -5.98 -2.15 17.42
N ALA A 126 -5.14 -3.13 17.81
CA ALA A 126 -5.24 -4.49 17.30
C ALA A 126 -6.57 -5.15 17.68
N SER A 127 -7.04 -5.00 18.92
CA SER A 127 -8.34 -5.51 19.34
C SER A 127 -9.51 -4.82 18.64
N SER A 128 -9.46 -3.49 18.48
CA SER A 128 -10.49 -2.76 17.73
C SER A 128 -10.52 -3.16 16.25
N ARG A 129 -9.36 -3.40 15.64
CA ARG A 129 -9.28 -3.91 14.26
C ARG A 129 -9.85 -5.33 14.17
N LEU A 130 -9.53 -6.19 15.13
CA LEU A 130 -10.04 -7.56 15.18
C LEU A 130 -11.57 -7.57 15.27
N GLU A 131 -12.15 -6.81 16.20
CA GLU A 131 -13.60 -6.67 16.36
C GLU A 131 -14.27 -6.18 15.07
N LYS A 132 -13.68 -5.15 14.42
CA LYS A 132 -14.17 -4.66 13.13
C LYS A 132 -14.10 -5.71 12.02
N TYR A 133 -13.09 -6.57 12.01
CA TYR A 133 -12.99 -7.65 11.03
C TYR A 133 -13.97 -8.77 11.32
N GLU A 134 -14.15 -9.15 12.58
CA GLU A 134 -15.16 -10.14 12.99
C GLU A 134 -16.57 -9.68 12.65
N ASP A 135 -16.90 -8.41 12.92
CA ASP A 135 -18.19 -7.82 12.54
C ASP A 135 -18.38 -7.79 11.02
N LYS A 136 -17.33 -7.45 10.26
CA LYS A 136 -17.37 -7.52 8.79
C LYS A 136 -17.60 -8.95 8.31
N LEU A 137 -16.89 -9.92 8.88
CA LEU A 137 -17.04 -11.34 8.53
C LEU A 137 -18.46 -11.83 8.78
N LYS A 138 -19.06 -11.49 9.92
CA LYS A 138 -20.46 -11.82 10.21
C LYS A 138 -21.44 -11.21 9.19
N ARG A 139 -21.21 -9.95 8.80
CA ARG A 139 -22.04 -9.26 7.81
C ARG A 139 -21.84 -9.78 6.38
N VAL A 140 -20.67 -10.33 6.06
CA VAL A 140 -20.38 -10.87 4.73
C VAL A 140 -21.32 -12.02 4.38
N ASP A 141 -21.63 -12.91 5.34
CA ASP A 141 -22.56 -14.01 5.07
C ASP A 141 -23.98 -13.48 4.76
N GLU A 142 -24.47 -12.50 5.52
CA GLU A 142 -25.75 -11.83 5.27
C GLU A 142 -25.75 -11.08 3.92
N ASP A 143 -24.65 -10.42 3.58
CA ASP A 143 -24.49 -9.71 2.32
C ASP A 143 -24.44 -10.69 1.13
N ILE A 144 -23.78 -11.85 1.27
CA ILE A 144 -23.76 -12.92 0.26
C ILE A 144 -25.16 -13.47 0.03
N GLU A 145 -25.92 -13.75 1.10
CA GLU A 145 -27.31 -14.20 0.96
C GLU A 145 -28.17 -13.16 0.26
N ARG A 146 -28.07 -11.89 0.66
CA ARG A 146 -28.79 -10.78 0.03
C ARG A 146 -28.44 -10.63 -1.45
N ILE A 147 -27.16 -10.69 -1.79
CA ILE A 147 -26.67 -10.65 -3.16
C ILE A 147 -27.25 -11.82 -3.94
N ARG A 148 -27.18 -13.05 -3.40
CA ARG A 148 -27.70 -14.24 -4.08
C ARG A 148 -29.20 -14.12 -4.38
N ASP A 149 -29.97 -13.59 -3.44
CA ASP A 149 -31.40 -13.39 -3.63
C ASP A 149 -31.72 -12.28 -4.64
N ASP A 150 -30.97 -11.19 -4.62
CA ASP A 150 -31.09 -10.14 -5.63
C ASP A 150 -30.74 -10.67 -7.03
N PHE A 151 -29.65 -11.42 -7.18
CA PHE A 151 -29.28 -12.05 -8.46
C PHE A 151 -30.34 -13.05 -8.95
N ARG A 152 -30.97 -13.82 -8.04
CA ARG A 152 -32.10 -14.69 -8.41
C ARG A 152 -33.30 -13.89 -8.89
N ALA A 153 -33.66 -12.82 -8.18
CA ALA A 153 -34.78 -11.96 -8.54
C ALA A 153 -34.53 -11.25 -9.88
N GLN A 154 -33.32 -10.71 -10.09
CA GLN A 154 -32.90 -10.12 -11.37
C GLN A 154 -32.91 -11.14 -12.50
N GLY A 155 -32.37 -12.34 -12.26
CA GLY A 155 -32.37 -13.41 -13.24
C GLY A 155 -33.78 -13.85 -13.64
N GLN A 156 -34.72 -13.91 -12.70
CA GLN A 156 -36.12 -14.23 -12.99
C GLN A 156 -36.81 -13.12 -13.79
N ARG A 157 -36.62 -11.85 -13.41
CA ARG A 157 -37.17 -10.71 -14.17
C ARG A 157 -36.63 -10.65 -15.59
N GLU A 158 -35.32 -10.89 -15.75
CA GLU A 158 -34.68 -10.87 -17.06
C GLU A 158 -35.15 -12.04 -17.93
N LYS A 159 -35.30 -13.24 -17.34
CA LYS A 159 -35.92 -14.38 -18.02
C LYS A 159 -37.33 -14.06 -18.50
N GLU A 160 -38.16 -13.45 -17.66
CA GLU A 160 -39.51 -13.05 -18.03
C GLU A 160 -39.52 -12.00 -19.14
N ARG A 161 -38.61 -11.02 -19.08
CA ARG A 161 -38.42 -9.99 -20.11
C ARG A 161 -38.04 -10.62 -21.45
N ILE A 162 -37.03 -11.50 -21.47
CA ILE A 162 -36.59 -12.21 -22.67
C ILE A 162 -37.71 -13.07 -23.25
N LEU A 163 -38.48 -13.78 -22.41
CA LEU A 163 -39.60 -14.59 -22.87
C LEU A 163 -40.74 -13.73 -23.45
N ALA A 164 -41.01 -12.57 -22.88
CA ALA A 164 -42.00 -11.63 -23.41
C ALA A 164 -41.54 -11.05 -24.76
N GLU A 165 -40.29 -10.60 -24.85
CA GLU A 165 -39.69 -10.07 -26.07
C GLU A 165 -39.64 -11.12 -27.18
N ALA A 166 -39.28 -12.37 -26.85
CA ALA A 166 -39.28 -13.48 -27.81
C ALA A 166 -40.69 -13.80 -28.32
N LYS A 167 -41.71 -13.73 -27.47
CA LYS A 167 -43.12 -13.93 -27.88
C LYS A 167 -43.58 -12.80 -28.81
N GLU A 168 -43.27 -11.55 -28.47
CA GLU A 168 -43.62 -10.41 -29.32
C GLU A 168 -42.90 -10.48 -30.67
N ALA A 169 -41.61 -10.79 -30.67
CA ALA A 169 -40.82 -10.97 -31.89
C ALA A 169 -41.38 -12.08 -32.77
N ARG A 170 -41.75 -13.23 -32.18
CA ARG A 170 -42.44 -14.32 -32.88
C ARG A 170 -43.74 -13.83 -33.52
N ASP A 171 -44.58 -13.11 -32.76
CA ASP A 171 -45.88 -12.66 -33.26
C ASP A 171 -45.75 -11.63 -34.38
N ARG A 172 -44.75 -10.76 -34.29
CA ARG A 172 -44.39 -9.82 -35.35
C ARG A 172 -43.91 -10.58 -36.60
N MET A 173 -42.99 -11.54 -36.43
CA MET A 173 -42.49 -12.37 -37.52
C MET A 173 -43.62 -13.15 -38.23
N LEU A 174 -44.58 -13.69 -37.49
CA LEU A 174 -45.73 -14.39 -38.07
C LEU A 174 -46.64 -13.44 -38.87
N LYS A 175 -46.89 -12.23 -38.37
CA LYS A 175 -47.67 -11.22 -39.09
C LYS A 175 -46.95 -10.78 -40.36
N ASP A 176 -45.65 -10.51 -40.29
CA ASP A 176 -44.84 -10.12 -41.43
C ASP A 176 -44.80 -11.23 -42.48
N ALA A 177 -44.63 -12.49 -42.05
CA ALA A 177 -44.68 -13.64 -42.95
C ALA A 177 -46.05 -13.78 -43.64
N GLN A 178 -47.15 -13.63 -42.91
CA GLN A 178 -48.50 -13.68 -43.49
C GLN A 178 -48.70 -12.55 -44.50
N PHE A 179 -48.26 -11.33 -44.18
CA PHE A 179 -48.34 -10.19 -45.07
C PHE A 179 -47.51 -10.40 -46.35
N MET A 180 -46.28 -10.93 -46.23
CA MET A 180 -45.44 -11.26 -47.38
C MET A 180 -46.09 -12.33 -48.26
N ILE A 181 -46.62 -13.40 -47.66
CA ILE A 181 -47.35 -14.46 -48.40
C ILE A 181 -48.54 -13.87 -49.15
N GLU A 182 -49.30 -12.96 -48.53
CA GLU A 182 -50.45 -12.33 -49.19
C GLU A 182 -50.01 -11.43 -50.36
N GLN A 183 -48.95 -10.64 -50.18
CA GLN A 183 -48.40 -9.81 -51.24
C GLN A 183 -47.87 -10.64 -52.41
N GLU A 184 -47.09 -11.68 -52.12
CA GLU A 184 -46.53 -12.59 -53.13
C GLU A 184 -47.64 -13.34 -53.86
N SER A 185 -48.67 -13.80 -53.15
CA SER A 185 -49.85 -14.44 -53.76
C SER A 185 -50.59 -13.50 -54.71
N LYS A 186 -50.75 -12.22 -54.34
CA LYS A 186 -51.35 -11.20 -55.21
C LYS A 186 -50.48 -10.94 -56.45
N GLN A 187 -49.17 -10.81 -56.27
CA GLN A 187 -48.24 -10.64 -57.39
C GLN A 187 -48.27 -11.85 -58.34
N MET A 188 -48.21 -13.07 -57.81
CA MET A 188 -48.26 -14.30 -58.61
C MET A 188 -49.58 -14.42 -59.38
N ARG A 189 -50.71 -14.04 -58.77
CA ARG A 189 -52.00 -14.01 -59.48
C ARG A 189 -51.97 -13.05 -60.67
N ASN A 190 -51.38 -11.86 -60.51
CA ASN A 190 -51.26 -10.88 -61.60
C ASN A 190 -50.34 -11.38 -62.71
N VAL A 191 -49.22 -12.02 -62.36
CA VAL A 191 -48.30 -12.63 -63.33
C VAL A 191 -49.00 -13.74 -64.12
N LEU A 192 -49.66 -14.68 -63.42
CA LEU A 192 -50.42 -15.76 -64.07
C LEU A 192 -51.53 -15.22 -64.99
N MET A 193 -52.25 -14.17 -64.57
CA MET A 193 -53.27 -13.54 -65.42
C MET A 193 -52.66 -12.90 -66.67
N ARG A 194 -51.50 -12.23 -66.53
CA ARG A 194 -50.81 -11.66 -67.68
C ARG A 194 -50.34 -12.74 -68.65
N ASP A 195 -49.73 -13.80 -68.13
CA ASP A 195 -49.17 -14.89 -68.94
C ASP A 195 -50.29 -15.69 -69.65
N THR A 196 -51.44 -15.88 -68.99
CA THR A 196 -52.61 -16.52 -69.61
C THR A 196 -53.24 -15.66 -70.70
N VAL A 197 -53.36 -14.35 -70.50
CA VAL A 197 -53.82 -13.41 -71.54
C VAL A 197 -52.85 -13.40 -72.73
N GLU A 198 -51.55 -13.35 -72.48
CA GLU A 198 -50.54 -13.39 -73.55
C GLU A 198 -50.61 -14.70 -74.35
N ALA A 199 -50.76 -15.84 -73.66
CA ALA A 199 -50.92 -17.14 -74.31
C ALA A 199 -52.22 -17.22 -75.13
N ALA A 200 -53.33 -16.70 -74.61
CA ALA A 200 -54.61 -16.65 -75.32
C ALA A 200 -54.54 -15.74 -76.56
N MET A 201 -53.88 -14.58 -76.46
CA MET A 201 -53.64 -13.68 -77.60
C MET A 201 -52.79 -14.34 -78.68
N LYS A 202 -51.70 -15.03 -78.31
CA LYS A 202 -50.87 -15.79 -79.27
C LYS A 202 -51.66 -16.90 -79.95
N ALA A 203 -52.51 -17.62 -79.21
CA ALA A 203 -53.36 -18.67 -79.77
C ALA A 203 -54.43 -18.10 -80.72
N ALA A 204 -55.04 -16.97 -80.36
CA ALA A 204 -56.00 -16.27 -81.21
C ALA A 204 -55.34 -15.71 -82.49
N GLU A 205 -54.13 -15.15 -82.37
CA GLU A 205 -53.33 -14.69 -83.51
C GLU A 205 -53.01 -15.86 -84.47
N ALA A 206 -52.51 -16.98 -83.94
CA ALA A 206 -52.23 -18.18 -84.74
C ALA A 206 -53.51 -18.73 -85.42
N LEU A 207 -54.64 -18.74 -84.70
CA LEU A 207 -55.92 -19.17 -85.27
C LEU A 207 -56.39 -18.22 -86.38
N LEU A 208 -56.30 -16.91 -86.16
CA LEU A 208 -56.69 -15.89 -87.14
C LEU A 208 -55.81 -16.00 -88.40
N GLN A 209 -54.49 -16.10 -88.24
CA GLN A 209 -53.56 -16.34 -89.36
C GLN A 209 -53.93 -17.61 -90.16
N SER A 210 -54.38 -18.68 -89.48
CA SER A 210 -54.75 -19.94 -90.14
C SER A 210 -56.13 -19.95 -90.81
N LYS A 211 -57.03 -19.03 -90.44
CA LYS A 211 -58.44 -19.02 -90.90
C LYS A 211 -58.81 -17.79 -91.73
N MET A 212 -57.94 -16.79 -91.83
CA MET A 212 -58.22 -15.55 -92.55
C MET A 212 -58.28 -15.80 -94.07
N THR A 213 -59.34 -15.31 -94.71
CA THR A 213 -59.58 -15.43 -96.16
C THR A 213 -59.43 -14.09 -96.87
N ALA A 214 -59.25 -14.09 -98.20
CA ALA A 214 -59.10 -12.86 -98.99
C ALA A 214 -60.28 -11.89 -98.84
N ALA A 215 -61.51 -12.42 -98.66
CA ALA A 215 -62.71 -11.62 -98.46
C ALA A 215 -62.73 -10.91 -97.08
N ASP A 216 -62.14 -11.52 -96.05
CA ASP A 216 -62.04 -10.90 -94.72
C ASP A 216 -61.07 -9.73 -94.71
N HIS A 217 -59.98 -9.79 -95.48
CA HIS A 217 -59.03 -8.68 -95.63
C HIS A 217 -59.69 -7.43 -96.22
N GLU A 218 -60.49 -7.60 -97.27
CA GLU A 218 -61.16 -6.49 -97.95
C GLU A 218 -62.23 -5.85 -97.06
N ARG A 219 -63.02 -6.67 -96.34
CA ARG A 219 -63.98 -6.19 -95.34
C ARG A 219 -63.31 -5.42 -94.21
N LEU A 220 -62.17 -5.90 -93.69
CA LEU A 220 -61.42 -5.20 -92.63
C LEU A 220 -60.84 -3.86 -93.11
N ALA A 221 -60.40 -3.76 -94.37
CA ALA A 221 -59.92 -2.51 -94.96
C ALA A 221 -61.05 -1.47 -95.08
N GLU A 222 -62.23 -1.88 -95.54
CA GLU A 222 -63.43 -1.03 -95.64
C GLU A 222 -63.87 -0.52 -94.25
N GLU A 223 -63.89 -1.40 -93.25
CA GLU A 223 -64.24 -1.06 -91.86
C GLU A 223 -63.24 -0.08 -91.23
N TYR A 224 -61.93 -0.26 -91.47
CA TYR A 224 -60.89 0.65 -91.00
C TYR A 224 -61.01 2.05 -91.61
N ILE A 225 -61.30 2.14 -92.92
CA ILE A 225 -61.56 3.43 -93.60
C ILE A 225 -62.82 4.10 -93.04
N ARG A 226 -63.87 3.32 -92.76
CA ARG A 226 -65.10 3.82 -92.11
C ARG A 226 -64.83 4.33 -90.69
N GLN A 227 -63.98 3.64 -89.92
CA GLN A 227 -63.66 4.04 -88.54
C GLN A 227 -62.80 5.31 -88.51
N LEU A 228 -61.79 5.42 -89.38
CA LEU A 228 -60.98 6.62 -89.55
C LEU A 228 -61.80 7.83 -90.00
N SER A 229 -62.74 7.65 -90.94
CA SER A 229 -63.64 8.73 -91.35
C SER A 229 -64.58 9.15 -90.21
N SER A 230 -65.05 8.22 -89.38
CA SER A 230 -65.88 8.54 -88.21
C SER A 230 -65.12 9.28 -87.09
N SER A 231 -63.88 8.87 -86.76
CA SER A 231 -63.04 9.54 -85.75
C SER A 231 -62.44 10.86 -86.26
N GLY A 232 -62.22 10.98 -87.57
CA GLY A 232 -61.82 12.25 -88.22
C GLY A 232 -62.94 13.30 -88.23
N LEU A 233 -64.21 12.89 -88.12
CA LEU A 233 -65.35 13.81 -88.07
C LEU A 233 -65.55 14.51 -86.70
N THR A 234 -64.84 14.10 -85.64
CA THR A 234 -65.01 14.65 -84.27
C THR A 234 -63.96 15.68 -83.84
N ILE A 235 -62.95 15.99 -84.67
CA ILE A 235 -61.86 16.95 -84.32
C ILE A 235 -62.08 18.37 -84.91
N THR A 236 -63.19 18.63 -85.60
CA THR A 236 -63.49 19.95 -86.21
C THR A 236 -64.87 20.48 -85.81
N LYS A 237 -65.06 20.74 -84.51
CA LYS A 237 -66.03 21.74 -84.02
C LYS A 237 -65.69 22.17 -82.59
N GLY A 238 -64.68 23.02 -82.45
CA GLY A 238 -64.23 23.54 -81.16
C GLY A 238 -63.28 24.73 -81.31
N GLY A 239 -63.74 25.79 -81.98
CA GLY A 239 -63.09 27.10 -82.03
C GLY A 239 -64.12 28.21 -81.89
N SER A 240 -64.03 28.93 -80.76
CA SER A 240 -64.49 30.31 -80.50
C SER A 240 -65.90 30.73 -80.93
N ALA A 241 -66.80 30.88 -79.94
CA ALA A 241 -67.66 32.05 -79.70
C ALA A 241 -68.53 31.80 -78.45
#